data_AF-A0A2V7V1H4-F1
#
_entry.id   AF-A0A2V7V1H4-F1
#
_cell.length_a   1.000
_cell.length_b   1.000
_cell.length_c   1.000
_cell.angle_alpha   90.00
_cell.angle_beta   90.00
_cell.angle_gamma   90.00
#
_symmetry.space_group_name_H-M   'P 1'
#
loop_
_entity.id
_entity.type
_entity.pdbx_description
1 polymer ?
#
loop_
_entity_poly.entity_id
_entity_poly.type
_entity_poly.pdbx_seq_one_letter_code
_entity_poly.pdbx_strand_id
1 'polypeptide(L)'
;MTKTHAERSSPASASTPRRRPFFALLLVAGVLAVLTFRVARWRPLAVEGAAPADGYTRVSGIVHVHTTLSDGGGTPEAVAAAARRAGLRFVAITDHNNLDAKPFEGEHDGVLVLVGTEISTTAGHVVGLGIPDPVFRFSGDARDALDDVRDLGGVAFAAHPLSPREDFRWTGWDLPGPWGIEVMNGDSQWRSAGWPRLMRTAALYPLSARYALLGSLTPPDETLARWDALLVRRDVSAVAGADAHARLVMWKDRAVSFPSYESLFALVQDHVVLDQPLTGQAETDGRTIVDALARGRSYVGLDALAPAGDFSFVAETAGRRFTMGDTVAPDADLQLRAQGRMPAGARVRILRNGGEAVEGEGSVARTAPEPGVYRAEVRIPGWATPWIVSNPIYVFGPVAAAGRARQAAWPEPPPAPQAAERIDGFEGASSFAAEFDPSSAMERDVVAPGAGPDGSAAARLSFRLGRPGPGRPFVWCALVNRQPRNLAGRQGLVFSIRADREYRIWVQVRDANPASADEGIESWFASVRTSKRWQRLAVPFARLRSINRRSDGRLDLDQVRQLVFVLDQGAVKPGTQGTIWIDDVGAY
;
A
#
# COMPACT_ATOMS: atom_id res chain seq x y z
N MET A 1 23.38 49.49 -92.65
CA MET A 1 24.45 49.46 -91.62
C MET A 1 23.78 48.94 -90.37
N THR A 2 24.10 47.81 -89.74
CA THR A 2 25.30 46.97 -89.71
C THR A 2 24.84 45.58 -89.24
N LYS A 3 25.42 44.52 -89.82
CA LYS A 3 25.16 43.11 -89.50
C LYS A 3 25.53 42.78 -88.05
N THR A 4 24.79 41.88 -87.41
CA THR A 4 25.30 41.06 -86.30
C THR A 4 24.69 39.66 -86.32
N HIS A 5 25.53 38.72 -85.88
CA HIS A 5 25.49 37.28 -86.08
C HIS A 5 24.34 36.54 -85.38
N ALA A 6 23.97 35.41 -86.00
CA ALA A 6 23.21 34.34 -85.40
C ALA A 6 24.11 33.44 -84.53
N GLU A 7 23.58 32.89 -83.43
CA GLU A 7 23.82 31.50 -83.04
C GLU A 7 22.79 30.96 -82.05
N ARG A 8 22.63 29.63 -82.08
CA ARG A 8 21.45 28.84 -81.67
C ARG A 8 21.52 28.29 -80.24
N SER A 9 20.30 28.08 -79.69
CA SER A 9 19.79 26.91 -78.94
C SER A 9 20.36 26.49 -77.57
N SER A 10 19.50 26.60 -76.55
CA SER A 10 18.98 25.45 -75.76
C SER A 10 17.74 25.88 -74.93
N PRO A 11 16.59 25.19 -74.97
CA PRO A 11 15.47 25.50 -74.10
C PRO A 11 15.66 24.87 -72.71
N ALA A 12 15.56 25.70 -71.68
CA ALA A 12 15.58 25.30 -70.29
C ALA A 12 14.36 24.42 -69.94
N SER A 13 14.66 23.31 -69.28
CA SER A 13 13.72 22.45 -68.56
C SER A 13 12.78 23.27 -67.68
N ALA A 14 11.48 23.20 -67.96
CA ALA A 14 10.43 23.74 -67.11
C ALA A 14 10.33 22.90 -65.84
N SER A 15 10.89 23.40 -64.74
CA SER A 15 10.71 22.84 -63.41
C SER A 15 9.23 22.89 -63.02
N THR A 16 8.63 21.72 -62.84
CA THR A 16 7.27 21.56 -62.31
C THR A 16 7.21 22.13 -60.88
N PRO A 17 6.24 22.99 -60.52
CA PRO A 17 6.15 23.52 -59.17
C PRO A 17 5.75 22.40 -58.19
N ARG A 18 6.49 22.31 -57.08
CA ARG A 18 6.34 21.38 -55.96
C ARG A 18 4.92 21.42 -55.36
N ARG A 19 3.94 20.72 -55.95
CA ARG A 19 2.60 20.48 -55.35
C ARG A 19 2.58 19.35 -54.30
N ARG A 20 3.65 18.57 -54.20
CA ARG A 20 3.77 17.40 -53.30
C ARG A 20 3.72 17.71 -51.78
N PRO A 21 4.30 18.79 -51.22
CA PRO A 21 4.28 19.00 -49.77
C PRO A 21 2.89 19.40 -49.23
N PHE A 22 2.07 20.09 -50.02
CA PHE A 22 0.73 20.52 -49.61
C PHE A 22 -0.27 19.34 -49.54
N PHE A 23 -0.26 18.45 -50.53
CA PHE A 23 -1.07 17.23 -50.50
C PHE A 23 -0.66 16.28 -49.37
N ALA A 24 0.65 16.17 -49.09
CA ALA A 24 1.14 15.40 -47.95
C ALA A 24 0.66 16.00 -46.62
N LEU A 25 0.69 17.33 -46.46
CA LEU A 25 0.20 18.01 -45.26
C LEU A 25 -1.32 17.81 -45.05
N LEU A 26 -2.12 17.92 -46.11
CA LEU A 26 -3.57 17.66 -46.05
C LEU A 26 -3.89 16.20 -45.74
N LEU A 27 -3.13 15.26 -46.30
CA LEU A 27 -3.27 13.84 -45.99
C LEU A 27 -2.96 13.58 -44.50
N VAL A 28 -1.85 14.14 -43.99
CA VAL A 28 -1.48 14.03 -42.57
C VAL A 28 -2.54 14.66 -41.68
N ALA A 29 -3.04 15.85 -42.02
CA ALA A 29 -4.11 16.52 -41.27
C ALA A 29 -5.41 15.70 -41.29
N GLY A 30 -5.78 15.13 -42.43
CA GLY A 30 -6.94 14.24 -42.57
C GLY A 30 -6.79 12.97 -41.73
N VAL A 31 -5.62 12.33 -41.76
CA VAL A 31 -5.33 11.16 -40.91
C VAL A 31 -5.39 11.53 -39.43
N LEU A 32 -4.79 12.65 -39.01
CA LEU A 32 -4.85 13.13 -37.63
C LEU A 32 -6.27 13.46 -37.19
N ALA A 33 -7.10 14.07 -38.06
CA ALA A 33 -8.50 14.33 -37.77
C ALA A 33 -9.30 13.04 -37.57
N VAL A 34 -9.09 12.03 -38.42
CA VAL A 34 -9.72 10.71 -38.28
C VAL A 34 -9.27 10.02 -36.98
N LEU A 35 -7.97 10.05 -36.66
CA LEU A 35 -7.44 9.47 -35.42
C LEU A 35 -8.00 10.19 -34.18
N THR A 36 -8.04 11.52 -34.20
CA THR A 36 -8.60 12.36 -33.13
C THR A 36 -10.09 12.04 -32.92
N PHE A 37 -10.86 11.96 -34.00
CA PHE A 37 -12.26 11.58 -33.95
C PHE A 37 -12.46 10.16 -33.40
N ARG A 38 -11.62 9.21 -33.79
CA ARG A 38 -11.63 7.83 -33.25
C ARG A 38 -11.36 7.80 -31.75
N VAL A 39 -10.39 8.57 -31.26
CA VAL A 39 -10.10 8.66 -29.82
C VAL A 39 -11.24 9.32 -29.06
N ALA A 40 -11.76 10.44 -29.55
CA ALA A 40 -12.86 11.16 -28.91
C ALA A 40 -14.16 10.34 -28.84
N ARG A 41 -14.40 9.48 -29.83
CA ARG A 41 -15.54 8.56 -29.88
C ARG A 41 -15.29 7.23 -29.19
N TRP A 42 -14.10 7.00 -28.64
CA TRP A 42 -13.75 5.73 -28.04
C TRP A 42 -14.68 5.43 -26.85
N ARG A 43 -15.04 4.15 -26.73
CA ARG A 43 -15.89 3.58 -25.69
C ARG A 43 -15.28 2.23 -25.25
N PRO A 44 -15.52 1.80 -24.00
CA PRO A 44 -15.19 0.44 -23.58
C PRO A 44 -15.79 -0.57 -24.56
N LEU A 45 -15.09 -1.69 -24.77
CA LEU A 45 -15.54 -2.76 -25.63
C LEU A 45 -16.85 -3.34 -25.09
N ALA A 46 -17.76 -3.69 -26.00
CA ALA A 46 -18.95 -4.43 -25.62
C ALA A 46 -18.56 -5.84 -25.16
N VAL A 47 -19.30 -6.36 -24.18
CA VAL A 47 -19.16 -7.72 -23.69
C VAL A 47 -20.33 -8.56 -24.19
N GLU A 48 -20.05 -9.80 -24.58
CA GLU A 48 -21.01 -10.75 -25.13
C GLU A 48 -21.16 -11.97 -24.21
N GLY A 49 -22.24 -12.72 -24.39
CA GLY A 49 -22.52 -13.94 -23.63
C GLY A 49 -23.49 -13.75 -22.46
N ALA A 50 -23.61 -14.81 -21.66
CA ALA A 50 -24.50 -14.83 -20.50
C ALA A 50 -23.78 -14.30 -19.25
N ALA A 51 -24.53 -13.68 -18.35
CA ALA A 51 -24.05 -13.38 -17.01
C ALA A 51 -23.74 -14.70 -16.27
N PRO A 52 -22.72 -14.74 -15.40
CA PRO A 52 -22.36 -15.95 -14.69
C PRO A 52 -23.47 -16.39 -13.74
N ALA A 53 -23.88 -17.66 -13.84
CA ALA A 53 -24.86 -18.29 -12.96
C ALA A 53 -24.16 -19.04 -11.81
N ASP A 54 -23.25 -18.36 -11.11
CA ASP A 54 -22.39 -18.96 -10.07
C ASP A 54 -22.90 -18.73 -8.64
N GLY A 55 -23.99 -17.97 -8.47
CA GLY A 55 -24.65 -17.77 -7.18
C GLY A 55 -23.97 -16.74 -6.28
N TYR A 56 -22.99 -16.00 -6.79
CA TYR A 56 -22.29 -14.94 -6.06
C TYR A 56 -22.70 -13.54 -6.51
N THR A 57 -22.66 -12.60 -5.58
CA THR A 57 -22.84 -11.17 -5.86
C THR A 57 -21.47 -10.52 -6.04
N ARG A 58 -21.34 -9.66 -7.06
CA ARG A 58 -20.11 -8.90 -7.33
C ARG A 58 -20.31 -7.45 -6.96
N VAL A 59 -19.35 -6.89 -6.24
CA VAL A 59 -19.37 -5.51 -5.78
C VAL A 59 -18.10 -4.84 -6.27
N SER A 60 -18.23 -3.83 -7.13
CA SER A 60 -17.11 -3.07 -7.65
C SER A 60 -16.66 -1.99 -6.67
N GLY A 61 -15.36 -1.78 -6.58
CA GLY A 61 -14.78 -0.69 -5.82
C GLY A 61 -13.30 -0.51 -6.13
N ILE A 62 -12.65 0.30 -5.31
CA ILE A 62 -11.22 0.54 -5.43
C ILE A 62 -10.65 0.85 -4.06
N VAL A 63 -9.42 0.40 -3.82
CA VAL A 63 -8.66 0.76 -2.62
C VAL A 63 -7.50 1.70 -2.98
N HIS A 64 -6.79 2.17 -1.96
CA HIS A 64 -5.61 3.00 -2.12
C HIS A 64 -5.91 4.38 -2.76
N VAL A 65 -6.53 5.28 -1.99
CA VAL A 65 -6.98 6.61 -2.44
C VAL A 65 -6.59 7.68 -1.44
N HIS A 66 -6.00 8.77 -1.91
CA HIS A 66 -5.55 9.90 -1.08
C HIS A 66 -6.49 11.09 -1.20
N THR A 67 -6.62 11.86 -0.14
CA THR A 67 -7.46 13.06 -0.05
C THR A 67 -6.65 14.27 0.37
N THR A 68 -7.31 15.42 0.54
CA THR A 68 -6.72 16.62 1.13
C THR A 68 -6.25 16.46 2.58
N LEU A 69 -6.51 15.31 3.21
CA LEU A 69 -6.06 14.98 4.56
C LEU A 69 -4.64 14.36 4.58
N SER A 70 -4.06 14.02 3.43
CA SER A 70 -2.62 13.90 3.23
C SER A 70 -2.13 14.80 2.09
N ASP A 71 -2.09 14.28 0.88
CA ASP A 71 -1.45 14.89 -0.29
C ASP A 71 -2.28 14.73 -1.58
N GLY A 72 -3.50 14.21 -1.46
CA GLY A 72 -4.52 14.26 -2.49
C GLY A 72 -5.04 15.68 -2.75
N GLY A 73 -5.73 15.84 -3.87
CA GLY A 73 -6.27 17.11 -4.36
C GLY A 73 -7.77 17.32 -4.08
N GLY A 74 -8.49 16.28 -3.63
CA GLY A 74 -9.93 16.34 -3.34
C GLY A 74 -10.27 15.97 -1.90
N THR A 75 -11.39 16.47 -1.39
CA THR A 75 -11.90 16.10 -0.05
C THR A 75 -12.46 14.67 -0.06
N PRO A 76 -12.63 14.03 1.12
CA PRO A 76 -13.27 12.72 1.22
C PRO A 76 -14.63 12.63 0.49
N GLU A 77 -15.46 13.67 0.57
CA GLU A 77 -16.76 13.73 -0.11
C GLU A 77 -16.62 13.86 -1.63
N ALA A 78 -15.63 14.61 -2.11
CA ALA A 78 -15.33 14.71 -3.53
C ALA A 78 -14.87 13.35 -4.10
N VAL A 79 -14.11 12.58 -3.31
CA VAL A 79 -13.72 11.20 -3.62
C VAL A 79 -14.94 10.29 -3.67
N ALA A 80 -15.83 10.32 -2.67
CA ALA A 80 -17.06 9.52 -2.66
C ALA A 80 -17.96 9.84 -3.88
N ALA A 81 -18.13 11.12 -4.21
CA ALA A 81 -18.89 11.55 -5.38
C ALA A 81 -18.25 11.08 -6.70
N ALA A 82 -16.91 11.09 -6.79
CA ALA A 82 -16.19 10.57 -7.96
C ALA A 82 -16.34 9.05 -8.09
N ALA A 83 -16.29 8.31 -6.98
CA ALA A 83 -16.52 6.87 -6.94
C ALA A 83 -17.93 6.53 -7.48
N ARG A 84 -18.96 7.28 -7.04
CA ARG A 84 -20.32 7.13 -7.56
C ARG A 84 -20.40 7.35 -9.06
N ARG A 85 -19.79 8.42 -9.59
CA ARG A 85 -19.79 8.71 -11.05
C ARG A 85 -19.04 7.66 -11.85
N ALA A 86 -18.01 7.04 -11.28
CA ALA A 86 -17.29 5.92 -11.86
C ALA A 86 -18.05 4.58 -11.77
N GLY A 87 -19.20 4.53 -11.11
CA GLY A 87 -20.01 3.31 -10.96
C GLY A 87 -19.53 2.36 -9.87
N LEU A 88 -18.69 2.84 -8.94
CA LEU A 88 -18.23 2.05 -7.80
C LEU A 88 -19.33 1.92 -6.73
N ARG A 89 -19.30 0.82 -5.99
CA ARG A 89 -20.14 0.57 -4.81
C ARG A 89 -19.39 0.80 -3.50
N PHE A 90 -18.06 0.73 -3.52
CA PHE A 90 -17.22 1.13 -2.38
C PHE A 90 -15.94 1.85 -2.84
N VAL A 91 -15.34 2.62 -1.93
CA VAL A 91 -14.01 3.22 -2.10
C VAL A 91 -13.28 3.20 -0.76
N ALA A 92 -11.98 2.86 -0.74
CA ALA A 92 -11.17 2.94 0.47
C ALA A 92 -10.20 4.13 0.43
N ILE A 93 -10.42 5.10 1.31
CA ILE A 93 -9.52 6.23 1.55
C ILE A 93 -8.38 5.75 2.47
N THR A 94 -7.14 6.04 2.09
CA THR A 94 -5.93 5.52 2.74
C THR A 94 -4.87 6.61 2.85
N ASP A 95 -5.24 7.79 3.37
CA ASP A 95 -4.32 8.92 3.55
C ASP A 95 -3.04 8.51 4.31
N HIS A 96 -1.92 9.17 4.00
CA HIS A 96 -0.60 8.80 4.51
C HIS A 96 -0.46 8.92 6.03
N ASN A 97 -0.11 7.80 6.69
CA ASN A 97 0.27 7.71 8.10
C ASN A 97 -0.74 8.32 9.10
N ASN A 98 -2.02 8.44 8.72
CA ASN A 98 -3.09 8.98 9.54
C ASN A 98 -4.43 8.37 9.15
N LEU A 99 -5.43 8.55 10.02
CA LEU A 99 -6.80 8.11 9.85
C LEU A 99 -7.76 9.29 10.06
N ASP A 100 -7.33 10.51 9.73
CA ASP A 100 -8.13 11.73 9.95
C ASP A 100 -9.41 11.73 9.10
N ALA A 101 -9.47 10.89 8.06
CA ALA A 101 -10.66 10.63 7.25
C ALA A 101 -11.71 9.76 7.97
N LYS A 102 -11.42 9.16 9.13
CA LYS A 102 -12.32 8.18 9.79
C LYS A 102 -13.73 8.71 10.05
N PRO A 103 -13.96 10.00 10.38
CA PRO A 103 -15.32 10.55 10.50
C PRO A 103 -16.16 10.50 9.21
N PHE A 104 -15.54 10.28 8.05
CA PHE A 104 -16.20 10.11 6.75
C PHE A 104 -16.45 8.64 6.39
N GLU A 105 -16.06 7.68 7.22
CA GLU A 105 -16.40 6.27 6.99
C GLU A 105 -17.91 6.05 7.07
N GLY A 106 -18.50 5.35 6.10
CA GLY A 106 -19.95 5.17 6.03
C GLY A 106 -20.51 5.15 4.61
N GLU A 107 -21.84 5.08 4.50
CA GLU A 107 -22.54 5.21 3.22
C GLU A 107 -22.66 6.68 2.78
N HIS A 108 -22.22 6.96 1.55
CA HIS A 108 -22.29 8.28 0.90
C HIS A 108 -22.94 8.13 -0.46
N ASP A 109 -24.21 8.55 -0.58
CA ASP A 109 -24.92 8.55 -1.86
C ASP A 109 -24.90 7.19 -2.59
N GLY A 110 -24.96 6.09 -1.83
CA GLY A 110 -24.91 4.72 -2.33
C GLY A 110 -23.50 4.22 -2.62
N VAL A 111 -22.45 4.87 -2.12
CA VAL A 111 -21.08 4.36 -2.12
C VAL A 111 -20.64 4.18 -0.67
N LEU A 112 -20.20 2.97 -0.33
CA LEU A 112 -19.59 2.71 0.96
C LEU A 112 -18.14 3.23 0.99
N VAL A 113 -17.90 4.27 1.78
CA VAL A 113 -16.57 4.79 2.06
C VAL A 113 -15.97 4.00 3.22
N LEU A 114 -14.84 3.35 2.95
CA LEU A 114 -13.99 2.71 3.95
C LEU A 114 -12.78 3.60 4.24
N VAL A 115 -12.31 3.61 5.48
CA VAL A 115 -11.13 4.38 5.85
C VAL A 115 -10.05 3.47 6.44
N GLY A 116 -8.90 3.53 5.81
CA GLY A 116 -7.65 2.91 6.22
C GLY A 116 -6.51 3.94 6.14
N THR A 117 -5.28 3.46 5.98
CA THR A 117 -4.11 4.34 5.86
C THR A 117 -3.02 3.69 5.01
N GLU A 118 -2.29 4.50 4.25
CA GLU A 118 -1.03 4.08 3.63
C GLU A 118 0.13 4.46 4.59
N ILE A 119 0.73 3.45 5.19
CA ILE A 119 1.85 3.59 6.12
C ILE A 119 3.15 3.63 5.31
N SER A 120 3.89 4.72 5.44
CA SER A 120 5.23 4.82 4.87
C SER A 120 6.22 4.09 5.76
N THR A 121 6.90 3.08 5.23
CA THR A 121 7.81 2.23 6.02
C THR A 121 9.22 2.19 5.47
N THR A 122 10.14 1.66 6.26
CA THR A 122 11.53 1.36 5.87
C THR A 122 11.65 0.33 4.73
N ALA A 123 10.57 -0.37 4.38
CA ALA A 123 10.58 -1.40 3.34
C ALA A 123 9.60 -1.13 2.19
N GLY A 124 9.19 0.13 2.00
CA GLY A 124 8.15 0.56 1.06
C GLY A 124 6.86 0.95 1.76
N HIS A 125 5.74 1.04 1.04
CA HIS A 125 4.46 1.43 1.62
C HIS A 125 3.55 0.24 1.91
N VAL A 126 2.76 0.35 2.97
CA VAL A 126 1.77 -0.65 3.40
C VAL A 126 0.39 -0.01 3.47
N VAL A 127 -0.58 -0.53 2.72
CA VAL A 127 -1.99 -0.15 2.87
C VAL A 127 -2.62 -1.01 3.96
N GLY A 128 -3.10 -0.38 5.02
CA GLY A 128 -3.87 -1.01 6.09
C GLY A 128 -5.36 -0.68 5.98
N LEU A 129 -6.23 -1.69 5.91
CA LEU A 129 -7.69 -1.54 5.80
C LEU A 129 -8.40 -2.19 6.99
N GLY A 130 -9.61 -1.70 7.31
CA GLY A 130 -10.45 -2.26 8.36
C GLY A 130 -9.96 -1.97 9.79
N ILE A 131 -9.09 -0.97 9.95
CA ILE A 131 -8.52 -0.59 11.26
C ILE A 131 -9.33 0.54 11.90
N PRO A 132 -9.49 0.56 13.24
CA PRO A 132 -9.94 1.73 13.98
C PRO A 132 -8.84 2.81 13.99
N ASP A 133 -9.19 4.01 14.46
CA ASP A 133 -8.23 5.11 14.63
C ASP A 133 -7.48 4.99 15.97
N PRO A 134 -6.19 4.58 15.99
CA PRO A 134 -5.45 4.40 17.23
C PRO A 134 -5.00 5.74 17.84
N VAL A 135 -4.65 5.73 19.13
CA VAL A 135 -4.05 6.90 19.80
C VAL A 135 -2.58 7.08 19.43
N PHE A 136 -1.89 5.96 19.17
CA PHE A 136 -0.50 5.96 18.71
C PHE A 136 -0.40 6.28 17.21
N ARG A 137 0.81 6.64 16.77
CA ARG A 137 1.15 6.79 15.36
C ARG A 137 2.06 5.64 14.91
N PHE A 138 1.95 5.25 13.65
CA PHE A 138 2.77 4.18 13.08
C PHE A 138 4.25 4.55 13.10
N SER A 139 5.11 3.59 13.45
CA SER A 139 6.54 3.86 13.66
C SER A 139 7.34 4.05 12.36
N GLY A 140 6.77 3.66 11.22
CA GLY A 140 7.46 3.59 9.94
C GLY A 140 8.45 2.42 9.82
N ASP A 141 8.49 1.50 10.78
CA ASP A 141 9.15 0.20 10.58
C ASP A 141 8.16 -0.76 9.90
N ALA A 142 8.61 -1.46 8.86
CA ALA A 142 7.71 -2.28 8.04
C ALA A 142 7.11 -3.45 8.83
N ARG A 143 7.90 -4.07 9.70
CA ARG A 143 7.42 -5.16 10.55
C ARG A 143 6.42 -4.66 11.58
N ASP A 144 6.73 -3.55 12.24
CA ASP A 144 5.80 -2.86 13.14
C ASP A 144 4.47 -2.50 12.46
N ALA A 145 4.51 -1.97 11.24
CA ALA A 145 3.31 -1.58 10.49
C ALA A 145 2.39 -2.79 10.24
N LEU A 146 2.98 -3.91 9.83
CA LEU A 146 2.27 -5.17 9.63
C LEU A 146 1.67 -5.72 10.94
N ASP A 147 2.45 -5.71 12.03
CA ASP A 147 1.98 -6.14 13.35
C ASP A 147 0.87 -5.21 13.89
N ASP A 148 0.98 -3.89 13.68
CA ASP A 148 -0.02 -2.90 14.08
C ASP A 148 -1.34 -3.11 13.35
N VAL A 149 -1.32 -3.26 12.02
CA VAL A 149 -2.54 -3.50 11.24
C VAL A 149 -3.24 -4.78 11.69
N ARG A 150 -2.48 -5.85 11.95
CA ARG A 150 -3.02 -7.11 12.51
C ARG A 150 -3.68 -6.87 13.86
N ASP A 151 -2.97 -6.25 14.80
CA ASP A 151 -3.44 -6.09 16.18
C ASP A 151 -4.64 -5.15 16.29
N LEU A 152 -4.77 -4.24 15.32
CA LEU A 152 -5.94 -3.39 15.11
C LEU A 152 -7.10 -4.13 14.41
N GLY A 153 -6.95 -5.41 14.08
CA GLY A 153 -7.98 -6.26 13.47
C GLY A 153 -8.15 -6.07 11.95
N GLY A 154 -7.22 -5.37 11.31
CA GLY A 154 -7.26 -5.07 9.88
C GLY A 154 -6.47 -6.04 9.00
N VAL A 155 -6.36 -5.66 7.73
CA VAL A 155 -5.58 -6.37 6.72
C VAL A 155 -4.58 -5.43 6.05
N ALA A 156 -3.40 -5.97 5.73
CA ALA A 156 -2.31 -5.23 5.11
C ALA A 156 -2.04 -5.69 3.68
N PHE A 157 -1.74 -4.72 2.80
CA PHE A 157 -1.27 -4.96 1.43
C PHE A 157 0.02 -4.19 1.18
N ALA A 158 1.00 -4.83 0.53
CA ALA A 158 2.17 -4.13 -0.01
C ALA A 158 1.72 -3.23 -1.16
N ALA A 159 1.88 -1.92 -0.98
CA ALA A 159 1.47 -0.90 -1.95
C ALA A 159 2.51 -0.75 -3.06
N HIS A 160 2.04 -0.56 -4.30
CA HIS A 160 2.82 -0.32 -5.53
C HIS A 160 4.24 -0.93 -5.50
N PRO A 161 4.35 -2.26 -5.32
CA PRO A 161 5.58 -2.91 -4.82
C PRO A 161 6.79 -2.74 -5.74
N LEU A 162 6.57 -2.51 -7.03
CA LEU A 162 7.62 -2.28 -8.03
C LEU A 162 7.74 -0.82 -8.45
N SER A 163 7.38 0.12 -7.57
CA SER A 163 7.54 1.55 -7.81
C SER A 163 8.96 1.88 -8.31
N PRO A 164 9.09 2.75 -9.33
CA PRO A 164 10.40 3.16 -9.83
C PRO A 164 11.15 4.03 -8.82
N ARG A 165 10.45 4.65 -7.85
CA ARG A 165 11.07 5.39 -6.74
C ARG A 165 11.57 4.41 -5.70
N GLU A 166 12.87 4.48 -5.40
CA GLU A 166 13.53 3.56 -4.46
C GLU A 166 12.86 3.57 -3.07
N ASP A 167 12.56 4.76 -2.54
CA ASP A 167 11.92 4.92 -1.22
C ASP A 167 10.51 4.31 -1.13
N PHE A 168 9.83 4.08 -2.27
CA PHE A 168 8.47 3.53 -2.32
C PHE A 168 8.47 2.04 -2.66
N ARG A 169 9.57 1.52 -3.22
CA ARG A 169 9.66 0.15 -3.69
C ARG A 169 9.59 -0.82 -2.51
N TRP A 170 8.77 -1.85 -2.64
CA TRP A 170 8.64 -2.87 -1.61
C TRP A 170 9.91 -3.74 -1.56
N THR A 171 10.54 -3.79 -0.39
CA THR A 171 11.69 -4.65 -0.11
C THR A 171 11.38 -5.73 0.95
N GLY A 172 10.25 -5.63 1.64
CA GLY A 172 9.82 -6.52 2.72
C GLY A 172 9.26 -7.88 2.28
N TRP A 173 9.77 -8.47 1.18
CA TRP A 173 9.22 -9.71 0.60
C TRP A 173 9.27 -10.93 1.53
N ASP A 174 10.25 -10.96 2.43
CA ASP A 174 10.44 -12.03 3.42
C ASP A 174 9.83 -11.71 4.79
N LEU A 175 9.11 -10.59 4.93
CA LEU A 175 8.37 -10.28 6.16
C LEU A 175 7.25 -11.32 6.37
N PRO A 176 7.05 -11.79 7.61
CA PRO A 176 6.03 -12.78 7.90
C PRO A 176 4.63 -12.17 7.94
N GLY A 177 3.63 -13.04 8.09
CA GLY A 177 2.24 -12.64 8.19
C GLY A 177 1.46 -12.81 6.88
N PRO A 178 0.12 -12.96 6.96
CA PRO A 178 -0.75 -12.99 5.80
C PRO A 178 -1.02 -11.55 5.31
N TRP A 179 -0.04 -10.95 4.64
CA TRP A 179 -0.21 -9.68 3.92
C TRP A 179 -0.40 -9.93 2.42
N GLY A 180 -1.27 -9.14 1.79
CA GLY A 180 -1.57 -9.18 0.36
C GLY A 180 -0.72 -8.21 -0.46
N ILE A 181 -0.98 -8.10 -1.76
CA ILE A 181 -0.18 -7.29 -2.69
C ILE A 181 -1.06 -6.47 -3.63
N GLU A 182 -0.67 -5.23 -3.89
CA GLU A 182 -1.25 -4.44 -4.97
C GLU A 182 -0.63 -4.85 -6.32
N VAL A 183 -1.39 -5.55 -7.18
CA VAL A 183 -0.89 -6.09 -8.45
C VAL A 183 -1.04 -5.11 -9.61
N MET A 184 -1.98 -4.19 -9.51
CA MET A 184 -2.19 -3.10 -10.47
C MET A 184 -2.40 -1.80 -9.70
N ASN A 185 -1.69 -0.76 -10.14
CA ASN A 185 -1.74 0.55 -9.52
C ASN A 185 -1.90 1.63 -10.62
N GLY A 186 -2.93 2.45 -10.51
CA GLY A 186 -3.31 3.43 -11.54
C GLY A 186 -2.31 4.56 -11.77
N ASP A 187 -1.75 5.15 -10.72
CA ASP A 187 -0.90 6.37 -10.80
C ASP A 187 0.60 6.07 -10.97
N SER A 188 1.13 5.04 -10.29
CA SER A 188 2.55 4.66 -10.42
C SER A 188 2.91 4.19 -11.83
N GLN A 189 1.97 3.55 -12.54
CA GLN A 189 2.17 3.09 -13.93
C GLN A 189 2.15 4.23 -14.95
N TRP A 190 1.38 5.29 -14.73
CA TRP A 190 1.39 6.46 -15.60
C TRP A 190 2.68 7.28 -15.41
N ARG A 191 3.16 7.43 -14.17
CA ARG A 191 4.40 8.18 -13.85
C ARG A 191 5.67 7.45 -14.33
N SER A 192 5.63 6.13 -14.50
CA SER A 192 6.72 5.29 -14.99
C SER A 192 6.78 5.15 -16.52
N ALA A 193 5.75 5.61 -17.25
CA ALA A 193 5.58 5.38 -18.68
C ALA A 193 6.62 6.09 -19.59
N GLY A 194 7.51 6.91 -19.03
CA GLY A 194 8.51 7.69 -19.76
C GLY A 194 7.93 8.89 -20.50
N TRP A 195 8.77 9.91 -20.76
CA TRP A 195 8.34 11.20 -21.31
C TRP A 195 7.48 11.13 -22.60
N PRO A 196 7.76 10.24 -23.58
CA PRO A 196 6.95 10.16 -24.80
C PRO A 196 5.52 9.67 -24.56
N ARG A 197 5.30 8.69 -23.67
CA ARG A 197 3.95 8.20 -23.34
C ARG A 197 3.20 9.21 -22.48
N LEU A 198 3.91 9.94 -21.62
CA LEU A 198 3.35 11.03 -20.82
C LEU A 198 2.75 12.12 -21.70
N MET A 199 3.52 12.60 -22.70
CA MET A 199 3.06 13.62 -23.65
C MET A 199 1.86 13.15 -24.49
N ARG A 200 1.88 11.89 -24.94
CA ARG A 200 0.75 11.29 -25.65
C ARG A 200 -0.51 11.25 -24.78
N THR A 201 -0.36 10.84 -23.53
CA THR A 201 -1.47 10.76 -22.57
C THR A 201 -2.05 12.15 -22.32
N ALA A 202 -1.20 13.14 -22.05
CA ALA A 202 -1.63 14.54 -21.87
C ALA A 202 -2.35 15.11 -23.10
N ALA A 203 -1.90 14.78 -24.32
CA ALA A 203 -2.54 15.23 -25.55
C ALA A 203 -3.91 14.57 -25.80
N LEU A 204 -4.07 13.30 -25.44
CA LEU A 204 -5.30 12.54 -25.68
C LEU A 204 -6.33 12.65 -24.55
N TYR A 205 -5.89 13.01 -23.33
CA TYR A 205 -6.75 13.05 -22.15
C TYR A 205 -7.98 13.97 -22.30
N PRO A 206 -7.87 15.19 -22.88
CA PRO A 206 -9.04 16.05 -23.11
C PRO A 206 -10.05 15.47 -24.10
N LEU A 207 -9.61 14.54 -24.97
CA LEU A 207 -10.47 13.88 -25.96
C LEU A 207 -11.16 12.65 -25.35
N SER A 208 -10.40 11.84 -24.62
CA SER A 208 -10.88 10.63 -23.95
C SER A 208 -9.90 10.23 -22.84
N ALA A 209 -10.21 10.59 -21.60
CA ALA A 209 -9.40 10.25 -20.43
C ALA A 209 -9.18 8.75 -20.29
N ARG A 210 -10.24 7.93 -20.51
CA ARG A 210 -10.16 6.46 -20.45
C ARG A 210 -9.16 5.90 -21.45
N TYR A 211 -9.27 6.31 -22.72
CA TYR A 211 -8.37 5.82 -23.77
C TYR A 211 -6.92 6.27 -23.52
N ALA A 212 -6.73 7.52 -23.09
CA ALA A 212 -5.41 8.06 -22.80
C ALA A 212 -4.71 7.28 -21.68
N LEU A 213 -5.41 7.04 -20.57
CA LEU A 213 -4.87 6.31 -19.41
C LEU A 213 -4.63 4.83 -19.73
N LEU A 214 -5.54 4.16 -20.43
CA LEU A 214 -5.34 2.79 -20.90
C LEU A 214 -4.06 2.64 -21.72
N GLY A 215 -3.80 3.61 -22.61
CA GLY A 215 -2.58 3.64 -23.43
C GLY A 215 -1.30 3.93 -22.65
N SER A 216 -1.38 4.36 -21.38
CA SER A 216 -0.21 4.59 -20.52
C SER A 216 0.14 3.42 -19.61
N LEU A 217 -0.77 2.47 -19.43
CA LEU A 217 -0.54 1.32 -18.56
C LEU A 217 0.63 0.47 -19.05
N THR A 218 1.39 -0.04 -18.09
CA THR A 218 2.47 -1.00 -18.35
C THR A 218 2.01 -2.35 -17.85
N PRO A 219 2.16 -3.44 -18.63
CA PRO A 219 1.77 -4.77 -18.19
C PRO A 219 2.44 -5.11 -16.83
N PRO A 220 1.67 -5.60 -15.83
CA PRO A 220 2.19 -5.87 -14.50
C PRO A 220 2.95 -7.20 -14.43
N ASP A 221 3.61 -7.64 -15.51
CA ASP A 221 4.16 -8.99 -15.63
C ASP A 221 5.20 -9.29 -14.53
N GLU A 222 6.05 -8.32 -14.17
CA GLU A 222 7.02 -8.49 -13.08
C GLU A 222 6.34 -8.57 -11.70
N THR A 223 5.29 -7.76 -11.46
CA THR A 223 4.52 -7.82 -10.20
C THR A 223 3.78 -9.16 -10.09
N LEU A 224 3.19 -9.64 -11.19
CA LEU A 224 2.54 -10.95 -11.25
C LEU A 224 3.54 -12.08 -11.00
N ALA A 225 4.73 -12.03 -11.58
CA ALA A 225 5.77 -13.03 -11.32
C ALA A 225 6.23 -13.05 -9.85
N ARG A 226 6.35 -11.88 -9.21
CA ARG A 226 6.65 -11.77 -7.77
C ARG A 226 5.51 -12.33 -6.92
N TRP A 227 4.26 -12.05 -7.28
CA TRP A 227 3.10 -12.60 -6.61
C TRP A 227 3.01 -14.12 -6.75
N ASP A 228 3.22 -14.66 -7.96
CA ASP A 228 3.27 -16.11 -8.20
C ASP A 228 4.36 -16.80 -7.36
N ALA A 229 5.53 -16.16 -7.19
CA ALA A 229 6.59 -16.67 -6.32
C ALA A 229 6.19 -16.70 -4.82
N LEU A 230 5.42 -15.71 -4.35
CA LEU A 230 4.86 -15.71 -3.00
C LEU A 230 3.79 -16.81 -2.84
N LEU A 231 2.93 -16.97 -3.84
CA LEU A 231 1.84 -17.94 -3.87
C LEU A 231 2.33 -19.39 -3.76
N VAL A 232 3.56 -19.70 -4.22
CA VAL A 232 4.19 -21.01 -4.01
C VAL A 232 4.32 -21.36 -2.52
N ARG A 233 4.59 -20.37 -1.66
CA ARG A 233 4.87 -20.57 -0.23
C ARG A 233 3.63 -20.43 0.63
N ARG A 234 2.85 -19.37 0.41
CA ARG A 234 1.71 -19.01 1.25
C ARG A 234 0.55 -18.46 0.43
N ASP A 235 -0.60 -18.35 1.08
CA ASP A 235 -1.76 -17.69 0.48
C ASP A 235 -1.54 -16.18 0.54
N VAL A 236 -1.77 -15.50 -0.58
CA VAL A 236 -1.52 -14.06 -0.79
C VAL A 236 -2.63 -13.52 -1.67
N SER A 237 -3.46 -12.64 -1.12
CA SER A 237 -4.47 -11.94 -1.88
C SER A 237 -3.86 -10.79 -2.69
N ALA A 238 -4.45 -10.55 -3.85
CA ALA A 238 -4.15 -9.42 -4.72
C ALA A 238 -5.32 -8.44 -4.78
N VAL A 239 -4.97 -7.16 -4.86
CA VAL A 239 -5.91 -6.05 -5.07
C VAL A 239 -5.39 -5.11 -6.15
N ALA A 240 -6.28 -4.30 -6.70
CA ALA A 240 -5.94 -3.09 -7.43
C ALA A 240 -5.97 -1.90 -6.48
N GLY A 241 -5.12 -0.91 -6.72
CA GLY A 241 -5.28 0.38 -6.10
C GLY A 241 -5.18 1.50 -7.11
N ALA A 242 -5.78 2.64 -6.76
CA ALA A 242 -5.74 3.80 -7.64
C ALA A 242 -4.44 4.61 -7.45
N ASP A 243 -3.94 4.66 -6.22
CA ASP A 243 -2.95 5.64 -5.74
C ASP A 243 -3.30 7.06 -6.21
N ALA A 244 -4.60 7.33 -6.14
CA ALA A 244 -5.19 8.51 -6.74
C ALA A 244 -4.93 9.71 -5.85
N HIS A 245 -4.08 10.60 -6.34
CA HIS A 245 -3.84 11.90 -5.73
C HIS A 245 -4.67 13.01 -6.38
N ALA A 246 -5.09 12.82 -7.63
CA ALA A 246 -5.69 13.85 -8.48
C ALA A 246 -5.01 15.23 -8.34
N ARG A 247 -3.68 15.21 -8.30
CA ARG A 247 -2.84 16.37 -8.02
C ARG A 247 -1.50 16.21 -8.72
N LEU A 248 -1.28 17.03 -9.74
CA LEU A 248 0.00 17.15 -10.42
C LEU A 248 0.62 18.51 -10.10
N VAL A 249 1.73 18.50 -9.37
CA VAL A 249 2.49 19.71 -9.04
C VAL A 249 3.27 20.16 -10.28
N MET A 250 2.88 21.31 -10.84
CA MET A 250 3.53 21.89 -12.03
C MET A 250 4.66 22.85 -11.63
N TRP A 251 4.48 23.59 -10.54
CA TRP A 251 5.45 24.50 -9.91
C TRP A 251 5.25 24.49 -8.39
N LYS A 252 6.18 25.06 -7.62
CA LYS A 252 6.15 25.08 -6.15
C LYS A 252 4.78 25.51 -5.56
N ASP A 253 4.08 26.45 -6.22
CA ASP A 253 2.81 27.00 -5.74
C ASP A 253 1.60 26.69 -6.64
N ARG A 254 1.76 25.82 -7.64
CA ARG A 254 0.68 25.51 -8.61
C ARG A 254 0.57 24.01 -8.84
N ALA A 255 -0.57 23.45 -8.44
CA ALA A 255 -0.96 22.10 -8.78
C ALA A 255 -2.24 22.11 -9.64
N VAL A 256 -2.38 21.13 -10.52
CA VAL A 256 -3.59 20.91 -11.31
C VAL A 256 -4.21 19.56 -10.94
N SER A 257 -5.54 19.50 -10.95
CA SER A 257 -6.25 18.25 -10.65
C SER A 257 -6.20 17.29 -11.82
N PHE A 258 -5.13 16.50 -11.89
CA PHE A 258 -4.85 15.59 -13.00
C PHE A 258 -4.03 14.37 -12.55
N PRO A 259 -4.38 13.15 -13.01
CA PRO A 259 -5.67 12.77 -13.59
C PRO A 259 -6.82 12.90 -12.58
N SER A 260 -8.07 13.10 -13.02
CA SER A 260 -9.21 13.17 -12.08
C SER A 260 -9.46 11.82 -11.39
N TYR A 261 -9.97 11.85 -10.15
CA TYR A 261 -10.38 10.64 -9.40
C TYR A 261 -11.31 9.74 -10.23
N GLU A 262 -12.35 10.32 -10.83
CA GLU A 262 -13.31 9.56 -11.65
C GLU A 262 -12.65 8.82 -12.81
N SER A 263 -11.63 9.42 -13.45
CA SER A 263 -10.91 8.75 -14.55
C SER A 263 -10.04 7.60 -14.06
N LEU A 264 -9.41 7.74 -12.89
CA LEU A 264 -8.60 6.70 -12.26
C LEU A 264 -9.48 5.54 -11.75
N PHE A 265 -10.61 5.86 -11.11
CA PHE A 265 -11.58 4.87 -10.62
C PHE A 265 -12.27 4.11 -11.76
N ALA A 266 -12.41 4.72 -12.93
CA ALA A 266 -12.92 4.05 -14.12
C ALA A 266 -11.85 3.21 -14.85
N LEU A 267 -10.57 3.29 -14.45
CA LEU A 267 -9.46 2.60 -15.14
C LEU A 267 -9.38 1.14 -14.75
N VAL A 268 -9.07 0.89 -13.48
CA VAL A 268 -8.94 -0.43 -12.86
C VAL A 268 -9.84 -0.47 -11.63
N GLN A 269 -10.54 -1.59 -11.40
CA GLN A 269 -11.42 -1.79 -10.26
C GLN A 269 -11.17 -3.16 -9.61
N ASP A 270 -11.38 -3.22 -8.29
CA ASP A 270 -11.58 -4.48 -7.58
C ASP A 270 -13.05 -4.90 -7.68
N HIS A 271 -13.27 -6.16 -8.01
CA HIS A 271 -14.59 -6.78 -8.00
C HIS A 271 -14.63 -7.83 -6.90
N VAL A 272 -15.22 -7.47 -5.76
CA VAL A 272 -15.36 -8.33 -4.59
C VAL A 272 -16.50 -9.31 -4.80
N VAL A 273 -16.28 -10.59 -4.48
CA VAL A 273 -17.22 -11.69 -4.67
C VAL A 273 -17.80 -12.13 -3.33
N LEU A 274 -19.11 -11.91 -3.16
CA LEU A 274 -19.84 -12.13 -1.92
C LEU A 274 -20.90 -13.23 -2.07
N ASP A 275 -21.16 -13.95 -0.99
CA ASP A 275 -22.22 -14.97 -0.95
C ASP A 275 -23.63 -14.35 -0.97
N GLN A 276 -23.76 -13.12 -0.50
CA GLN A 276 -25.01 -12.36 -0.42
C GLN A 276 -24.76 -10.90 -0.85
N PRO A 277 -25.80 -10.19 -1.32
CA PRO A 277 -25.71 -8.76 -1.53
C PRO A 277 -25.36 -8.00 -0.25
N LEU A 278 -24.82 -6.78 -0.41
CA LEU A 278 -24.62 -5.85 0.69
C LEU A 278 -25.95 -5.57 1.40
N THR A 279 -25.87 -5.46 2.73
CA THR A 279 -27.03 -5.30 3.61
C THR A 279 -27.56 -3.87 3.65
N GLY A 280 -26.75 -2.89 3.23
CA GLY A 280 -27.00 -1.46 3.40
C GLY A 280 -26.53 -0.92 4.76
N GLN A 281 -25.91 -1.74 5.61
CA GLN A 281 -25.35 -1.34 6.90
C GLN A 281 -23.84 -1.17 6.78
N ALA A 282 -23.37 0.08 6.79
CA ALA A 282 -21.99 0.42 6.49
C ALA A 282 -20.93 -0.36 7.30
N GLU A 283 -21.14 -0.57 8.60
CA GLU A 283 -20.19 -1.31 9.45
C GLU A 283 -20.09 -2.79 9.03
N THR A 284 -21.24 -3.45 8.86
CA THR A 284 -21.33 -4.87 8.46
C THR A 284 -20.81 -5.07 7.05
N ASP A 285 -21.23 -4.22 6.12
CA ASP A 285 -20.84 -4.26 4.72
C ASP A 285 -19.34 -3.96 4.56
N GLY A 286 -18.81 -3.01 5.35
CA GLY A 286 -17.39 -2.67 5.33
C GLY A 286 -16.51 -3.81 5.80
N ARG A 287 -16.88 -4.47 6.91
CA ARG A 287 -16.21 -5.70 7.35
C ARG A 287 -16.28 -6.80 6.30
N THR A 288 -17.45 -6.99 5.70
CA THR A 288 -17.67 -8.00 4.65
C THR A 288 -16.74 -7.79 3.45
N ILE A 289 -16.59 -6.54 2.99
CA ILE A 289 -15.69 -6.18 1.90
C ILE A 289 -14.23 -6.39 2.29
N VAL A 290 -13.81 -5.90 3.47
CA VAL A 290 -12.43 -6.04 3.95
C VAL A 290 -12.04 -7.50 4.12
N ASP A 291 -12.91 -8.32 4.70
CA ASP A 291 -12.69 -9.76 4.87
C ASP A 291 -12.59 -10.48 3.51
N ALA A 292 -13.42 -10.10 2.55
CA ALA A 292 -13.37 -10.66 1.21
C ALA A 292 -12.06 -10.31 0.49
N LEU A 293 -11.60 -9.05 0.58
CA LEU A 293 -10.29 -8.64 0.06
C LEU A 293 -9.14 -9.38 0.76
N ALA A 294 -9.21 -9.52 2.09
CA ALA A 294 -8.20 -10.23 2.87
C ALA A 294 -8.07 -11.70 2.46
N ARG A 295 -9.19 -12.38 2.23
CA ARG A 295 -9.23 -13.77 1.77
C ARG A 295 -8.89 -13.93 0.28
N GLY A 296 -8.88 -12.85 -0.50
CA GLY A 296 -8.77 -12.94 -1.96
C GLY A 296 -10.07 -13.40 -2.63
N ARG A 297 -11.24 -13.16 -2.03
CA ARG A 297 -12.54 -13.31 -2.72
C ARG A 297 -12.80 -12.09 -3.60
N SER A 298 -11.90 -11.81 -4.52
CA SER A 298 -11.99 -10.67 -5.46
C SER A 298 -11.19 -10.93 -6.74
N TYR A 299 -11.41 -10.11 -7.75
CA TYR A 299 -10.54 -10.04 -8.92
C TYR A 299 -10.35 -8.60 -9.38
N VAL A 300 -9.24 -8.35 -10.07
CA VAL A 300 -8.92 -7.06 -10.65
C VAL A 300 -9.43 -7.02 -12.09
N GLY A 301 -10.19 -5.98 -12.42
CA GLY A 301 -10.73 -5.71 -13.75
C GLY A 301 -10.20 -4.40 -14.34
N LEU A 302 -9.83 -4.42 -15.61
CA LEU A 302 -9.50 -3.21 -16.38
C LEU A 302 -10.79 -2.64 -17.00
N ASP A 303 -11.67 -2.09 -16.15
CA ASP A 303 -13.01 -1.65 -16.52
C ASP A 303 -13.06 -0.51 -17.54
N ALA A 304 -11.98 0.27 -17.67
CA ALA A 304 -11.89 1.23 -18.75
C ALA A 304 -11.93 0.51 -20.10
N LEU A 305 -11.28 -0.65 -20.25
CA LEU A 305 -11.19 -1.41 -21.49
C LEU A 305 -12.52 -2.08 -21.85
N ALA A 306 -13.14 -2.76 -20.90
CA ALA A 306 -14.46 -3.36 -21.02
C ALA A 306 -15.06 -3.61 -19.61
N PRO A 307 -16.39 -3.53 -19.42
CA PRO A 307 -17.01 -3.81 -18.12
C PRO A 307 -16.65 -5.20 -17.58
N ALA A 308 -16.02 -5.28 -16.41
CA ALA A 308 -15.50 -6.54 -15.84
C ALA A 308 -16.41 -7.18 -14.77
N GLY A 309 -17.55 -6.55 -14.45
CA GLY A 309 -18.46 -6.96 -13.37
C GLY A 309 -19.18 -8.31 -13.57
N ASP A 310 -19.03 -8.96 -14.72
CA ASP A 310 -19.68 -10.24 -15.06
C ASP A 310 -18.67 -11.40 -15.22
N PHE A 311 -17.47 -11.32 -14.62
CA PHE A 311 -16.45 -12.39 -14.66
C PHE A 311 -16.59 -13.38 -13.50
N SER A 312 -16.40 -14.67 -13.75
CA SER A 312 -16.49 -15.76 -12.78
C SER A 312 -15.29 -16.68 -12.89
N PHE A 313 -14.69 -17.02 -11.74
CA PHE A 313 -13.74 -18.13 -11.63
C PHE A 313 -14.12 -19.01 -10.44
N VAL A 314 -14.56 -20.23 -10.73
CA VAL A 314 -15.10 -21.17 -9.73
C VAL A 314 -14.49 -22.55 -9.86
N ALA A 315 -14.49 -23.28 -8.75
CA ALA A 315 -14.18 -24.70 -8.70
C ALA A 315 -15.41 -25.49 -8.24
N GLU A 316 -15.68 -26.62 -8.88
CA GLU A 316 -16.82 -27.49 -8.56
C GLU A 316 -16.37 -28.94 -8.42
N THR A 317 -16.74 -29.59 -7.33
CA THR A 317 -16.58 -31.04 -7.10
C THR A 317 -17.64 -31.50 -6.11
N ALA A 318 -18.12 -32.75 -6.25
CA ALA A 318 -19.08 -33.37 -5.34
C ALA A 318 -20.32 -32.49 -5.04
N GLY A 319 -20.83 -31.76 -6.03
CA GLY A 319 -21.98 -30.86 -5.89
C GLY A 319 -21.74 -29.60 -5.05
N ARG A 320 -20.49 -29.33 -4.65
CA ARG A 320 -20.08 -28.12 -3.93
C ARG A 320 -19.37 -27.17 -4.89
N ARG A 321 -19.55 -25.87 -4.65
CA ARG A 321 -18.91 -24.80 -5.40
C ARG A 321 -18.00 -23.99 -4.48
N PHE A 322 -16.86 -23.61 -5.02
CA PHE A 322 -15.85 -22.77 -4.39
C PHE A 322 -15.47 -21.65 -5.38
N THR A 323 -14.95 -20.55 -4.88
CA THR A 323 -14.50 -19.41 -5.68
C THR A 323 -13.12 -18.94 -5.23
N MET A 324 -12.62 -17.90 -5.87
CA MET A 324 -11.36 -17.24 -5.54
C MET A 324 -11.24 -17.01 -4.03
N GLY A 325 -10.07 -17.24 -3.46
CA GLY A 325 -9.79 -17.20 -2.02
C GLY A 325 -10.12 -18.49 -1.26
N ASP A 326 -10.94 -19.38 -1.81
CA ASP A 326 -11.27 -20.64 -1.16
C ASP A 326 -10.17 -21.68 -1.31
N THR A 327 -10.11 -22.60 -0.34
CA THR A 327 -9.32 -23.83 -0.42
C THR A 327 -10.22 -25.04 -0.62
N VAL A 328 -9.90 -25.86 -1.63
CA VAL A 328 -10.58 -27.11 -1.96
C VAL A 328 -9.60 -28.26 -1.97
N ALA A 329 -10.03 -29.45 -1.53
CA ALA A 329 -9.20 -30.63 -1.59
C ALA A 329 -9.06 -31.12 -3.05
N PRO A 330 -7.88 -31.66 -3.44
CA PRO A 330 -7.71 -32.31 -4.72
C PRO A 330 -8.72 -33.45 -4.88
N ASP A 331 -9.38 -33.51 -6.03
CA ASP A 331 -10.41 -34.50 -6.35
C ASP A 331 -10.38 -34.81 -7.86
N ALA A 332 -10.62 -36.07 -8.23
CA ALA A 332 -10.52 -36.51 -9.63
C ALA A 332 -11.48 -35.78 -10.56
N ASP A 333 -12.64 -35.37 -10.03
CA ASP A 333 -13.71 -34.71 -10.78
C ASP A 333 -13.72 -33.19 -10.55
N LEU A 334 -12.70 -32.62 -9.90
CA LEU A 334 -12.61 -31.17 -9.66
C LEU A 334 -12.55 -30.39 -10.98
N GLN A 335 -13.58 -29.61 -11.26
CA GLN A 335 -13.69 -28.77 -12.44
C GLN A 335 -13.44 -27.30 -12.09
N LEU A 336 -12.43 -26.69 -12.71
CA LEU A 336 -12.24 -25.25 -12.72
C LEU A 336 -12.93 -24.64 -13.94
N ARG A 337 -13.62 -23.52 -13.75
CA ARG A 337 -14.31 -22.79 -14.83
C ARG A 337 -14.05 -21.29 -14.71
N ALA A 338 -13.42 -20.71 -15.72
CA ALA A 338 -13.27 -19.28 -15.91
C ALA A 338 -14.24 -18.85 -17.03
N GLN A 339 -15.26 -18.07 -16.69
CA GLN A 339 -16.39 -17.76 -17.56
C GLN A 339 -16.99 -16.38 -17.27
N GLY A 340 -18.00 -15.99 -18.05
CA GLY A 340 -18.71 -14.72 -17.88
C GLY A 340 -18.94 -13.99 -19.18
N ARG A 341 -19.41 -12.74 -19.09
CA ARG A 341 -19.49 -11.87 -20.27
C ARG A 341 -18.11 -11.30 -20.59
N MET A 342 -17.71 -11.36 -21.84
CA MET A 342 -16.37 -10.96 -22.27
C MET A 342 -16.41 -10.29 -23.65
N PRO A 343 -15.43 -9.43 -23.99
CA PRO A 343 -15.28 -8.96 -25.36
C PRO A 343 -15.03 -10.10 -26.34
N ALA A 344 -15.48 -9.95 -27.59
CA ALA A 344 -15.18 -10.91 -28.65
C ALA A 344 -13.66 -11.10 -28.82
N GLY A 345 -13.22 -12.35 -29.00
CA GLY A 345 -11.80 -12.70 -29.12
C GLY A 345 -11.01 -12.70 -27.80
N ALA A 346 -11.66 -12.53 -26.63
CA ALA A 346 -11.00 -12.62 -25.34
C ALA A 346 -10.32 -14.00 -25.14
N ARG A 347 -9.04 -13.98 -24.76
CA ARG A 347 -8.24 -15.17 -24.45
C ARG A 347 -8.24 -15.39 -22.95
N VAL A 348 -8.84 -16.49 -22.51
CA VAL A 348 -8.91 -16.88 -21.10
C VAL A 348 -7.84 -17.93 -20.84
N ARG A 349 -7.05 -17.71 -19.79
CA ARG A 349 -6.04 -18.64 -19.30
C ARG A 349 -6.36 -19.03 -17.87
N ILE A 350 -6.24 -20.31 -17.58
CA ILE A 350 -6.11 -20.79 -16.20
C ILE A 350 -4.65 -21.17 -16.01
N LEU A 351 -4.03 -20.58 -15.01
CA LEU A 351 -2.64 -20.81 -14.59
C LEU A 351 -2.64 -21.74 -13.38
N ARG A 352 -1.61 -22.58 -13.26
CA ARG A 352 -1.31 -23.39 -12.08
C ARG A 352 0.12 -23.06 -11.63
N ASN A 353 0.28 -22.54 -10.42
CA ASN A 353 1.58 -22.13 -9.86
C ASN A 353 2.36 -21.19 -10.81
N GLY A 354 1.67 -20.23 -11.43
CA GLY A 354 2.24 -19.29 -12.42
C GLY A 354 2.46 -19.85 -13.83
N GLY A 355 2.39 -21.17 -14.03
CA GLY A 355 2.49 -21.81 -15.34
C GLY A 355 1.14 -21.96 -16.03
N GLU A 356 1.10 -21.93 -17.36
CA GLU A 356 -0.15 -22.15 -18.10
C GLU A 356 -0.68 -23.58 -17.91
N ALA A 357 -1.95 -23.69 -17.51
CA ALA A 357 -2.65 -24.96 -17.36
C ALA A 357 -3.60 -25.19 -18.54
N VAL A 358 -4.35 -24.17 -18.96
CA VAL A 358 -5.19 -24.21 -20.16
C VAL A 358 -5.39 -22.79 -20.69
N GLU A 359 -5.47 -22.66 -22.01
CA GLU A 359 -5.84 -21.42 -22.70
C GLU A 359 -6.97 -21.71 -23.70
N GLY A 360 -7.89 -20.77 -23.86
CA GLY A 360 -8.94 -20.82 -24.87
C GLY A 360 -9.49 -19.44 -25.20
N GLU A 361 -10.33 -19.38 -26.23
CA GLU A 361 -11.10 -18.17 -26.55
C GLU A 361 -12.47 -18.25 -25.86
N GLY A 362 -12.88 -17.18 -25.18
CA GLY A 362 -14.09 -17.17 -24.36
C GLY A 362 -13.98 -18.05 -23.11
N SER A 363 -15.11 -18.57 -22.62
CA SER A 363 -15.15 -19.34 -21.37
C SER A 363 -14.32 -20.63 -21.47
N VAL A 364 -13.52 -20.92 -20.45
CA VAL A 364 -12.63 -22.08 -20.39
C VAL A 364 -12.93 -22.91 -19.14
N ALA A 365 -12.93 -24.24 -19.31
CA ALA A 365 -13.05 -25.20 -18.23
C ALA A 365 -11.90 -26.21 -18.29
N ARG A 366 -11.47 -26.70 -17.12
CA ARG A 366 -10.44 -27.74 -17.00
C ARG A 366 -10.68 -28.60 -15.76
N THR A 367 -10.53 -29.92 -15.91
CA THR A 367 -10.34 -30.83 -14.78
C THR A 367 -8.99 -30.56 -14.12
N ALA A 368 -8.97 -30.36 -12.81
CA ALA A 368 -7.80 -29.97 -12.04
C ALA A 368 -7.61 -30.87 -10.81
N PRO A 369 -7.33 -32.17 -10.98
CA PRO A 369 -7.14 -33.08 -9.86
C PRO A 369 -5.82 -32.84 -9.12
N GLU A 370 -4.91 -32.05 -9.69
CA GLU A 370 -3.58 -31.87 -9.13
C GLU A 370 -3.56 -30.76 -8.07
N PRO A 371 -2.81 -30.92 -6.96
CA PRO A 371 -2.62 -29.84 -6.01
C PRO A 371 -1.92 -28.63 -6.63
N GLY A 372 -2.32 -27.43 -6.23
CA GLY A 372 -1.68 -26.21 -6.70
C GLY A 372 -2.50 -24.95 -6.44
N VAL A 373 -1.89 -23.82 -6.75
CA VAL A 373 -2.53 -22.51 -6.77
C VAL A 373 -3.03 -22.25 -8.18
N TYR A 374 -4.35 -22.12 -8.35
CA TYR A 374 -4.94 -21.91 -9.67
C TYR A 374 -5.48 -20.49 -9.78
N ARG A 375 -5.14 -19.77 -10.85
CA ARG A 375 -5.55 -18.39 -11.09
C ARG A 375 -6.02 -18.22 -12.52
N ALA A 376 -6.98 -17.35 -12.77
CA ALA A 376 -7.43 -17.01 -14.11
C ALA A 376 -6.90 -15.64 -14.56
N GLU A 377 -6.53 -15.55 -15.83
CA GLU A 377 -6.24 -14.30 -16.53
C GLU A 377 -7.07 -14.21 -17.80
N VAL A 378 -7.55 -13.01 -18.12
CA VAL A 378 -8.21 -12.77 -19.41
C VAL A 378 -7.48 -11.65 -20.12
N ARG A 379 -7.04 -11.91 -21.36
CA ARG A 379 -6.34 -10.96 -22.22
C ARG A 379 -7.18 -10.64 -23.46
N ILE A 380 -7.19 -9.38 -23.86
CA ILE A 380 -7.90 -8.93 -25.06
C ILE A 380 -6.87 -8.66 -26.17
N PRO A 381 -7.03 -9.25 -27.37
CA PRO A 381 -6.13 -9.00 -28.49
C PRO A 381 -5.93 -7.51 -28.76
N GLY A 382 -4.68 -7.10 -28.94
CA GLY A 382 -4.30 -5.70 -29.16
C GLY A 382 -4.03 -4.88 -27.89
N TRP A 383 -4.24 -5.46 -26.70
CA TRP A 383 -3.91 -4.84 -25.41
C TRP A 383 -2.89 -5.68 -24.64
N ALA A 384 -1.84 -5.03 -24.14
CA ALA A 384 -0.74 -5.72 -23.46
C ALA A 384 -1.07 -6.05 -22.00
N THR A 385 -1.83 -5.18 -21.33
CA THR A 385 -2.28 -5.37 -19.95
C THR A 385 -3.45 -6.35 -19.91
N PRO A 386 -3.46 -7.35 -19.01
CA PRO A 386 -4.61 -8.23 -18.83
C PRO A 386 -5.87 -7.43 -18.51
N TRP A 387 -7.00 -7.84 -19.08
CA TRP A 387 -8.29 -7.28 -18.76
C TRP A 387 -8.83 -7.78 -17.42
N ILE A 388 -8.58 -9.05 -17.10
CA ILE A 388 -8.91 -9.64 -15.79
C ILE A 388 -7.67 -10.31 -15.21
N VAL A 389 -7.44 -10.09 -13.92
CA VAL A 389 -6.53 -10.86 -13.07
C VAL A 389 -7.31 -11.34 -11.86
N SER A 390 -7.59 -12.64 -11.78
CA SER A 390 -8.33 -13.22 -10.66
C SER A 390 -7.44 -13.40 -9.44
N ASN A 391 -7.98 -13.40 -8.21
CA ASN A 391 -7.31 -14.09 -7.12
C ASN A 391 -7.35 -15.61 -7.34
N PRO A 392 -6.50 -16.39 -6.64
CA PRO A 392 -6.42 -17.82 -6.86
C PRO A 392 -7.51 -18.62 -6.14
N ILE A 393 -7.79 -19.82 -6.64
CA ILE A 393 -8.40 -20.92 -5.90
C ILE A 393 -7.28 -21.87 -5.47
N TYR A 394 -7.25 -22.25 -4.20
CA TYR A 394 -6.20 -23.08 -3.62
C TYR A 394 -6.63 -24.56 -3.62
N VAL A 395 -5.97 -25.40 -4.40
CA VAL A 395 -6.26 -26.84 -4.46
C VAL A 395 -5.25 -27.58 -3.59
N PHE A 396 -5.58 -27.79 -2.31
CA PHE A 396 -4.72 -28.44 -1.34
C PHE A 396 -5.52 -29.26 -0.33
N GLY A 397 -5.01 -30.45 0.01
CA GLY A 397 -5.57 -31.22 1.11
C GLY A 397 -5.32 -30.53 2.46
N PRO A 398 -6.04 -30.90 3.54
CA PRO A 398 -6.00 -30.20 4.82
C PRO A 398 -4.59 -30.02 5.41
N VAL A 399 -3.72 -31.03 5.24
CA VAL A 399 -2.33 -31.00 5.75
C VAL A 399 -1.49 -29.95 5.03
N ALA A 400 -1.59 -29.88 3.70
CA ALA A 400 -0.84 -28.91 2.89
C ALA A 400 -1.37 -27.49 3.14
N ALA A 401 -2.69 -27.31 3.21
CA ALA A 401 -3.32 -26.04 3.55
C ALA A 401 -2.85 -25.53 4.93
N ALA A 402 -2.85 -26.40 5.95
CA ALA A 402 -2.33 -26.04 7.28
C ALA A 402 -0.83 -25.71 7.27
N GLY A 403 -0.04 -26.38 6.42
CA GLY A 403 1.37 -26.06 6.21
C GLY A 403 1.58 -24.65 5.65
N ARG A 404 0.80 -24.27 4.64
CA ARG A 404 0.82 -22.93 4.05
C ARG A 404 0.39 -21.86 5.04
N ALA A 405 -0.66 -22.11 5.82
CA ALA A 405 -1.11 -21.22 6.89
C ALA A 405 -0.01 -21.00 7.95
N ARG A 406 0.74 -22.04 8.33
CA ARG A 406 1.90 -21.91 9.25
C ARG A 406 3.04 -21.08 8.63
N GLN A 407 3.31 -21.21 7.33
CA GLN A 407 4.31 -20.39 6.65
C GLN A 407 3.90 -18.91 6.56
N ALA A 408 2.60 -18.63 6.52
CA ALA A 408 2.05 -17.29 6.56
C ALA A 408 1.90 -16.74 8.00
N ALA A 409 2.04 -17.56 9.03
CA ALA A 409 1.75 -17.17 10.40
C ALA A 409 2.74 -16.12 10.90
N TRP A 410 2.26 -15.25 11.78
CA TRP A 410 3.12 -14.34 12.52
C TRP A 410 4.02 -15.15 13.46
N PRO A 411 5.35 -15.01 13.39
CA PRO A 411 6.23 -15.69 14.33
C PRO A 411 5.99 -15.12 15.72
N GLU A 412 6.00 -15.99 16.72
CA GLU A 412 6.03 -15.55 18.11
C GLU A 412 7.29 -14.71 18.34
N PRO A 413 7.19 -13.55 19.01
CA PRO A 413 8.36 -12.80 19.41
C PRO A 413 9.27 -13.68 20.26
N PRO A 414 10.59 -13.70 20.01
CA PRO A 414 11.50 -14.43 20.87
C PRO A 414 11.43 -13.87 22.30
N PRO A 415 11.61 -14.71 23.34
CA PRO A 415 11.64 -14.23 24.71
C PRO A 415 12.77 -13.20 24.87
N ALA A 416 12.49 -12.12 25.60
CA ALA A 416 13.49 -11.12 25.89
C ALA A 416 14.67 -11.75 26.67
N PRO A 417 15.93 -11.53 26.25
CA PRO A 417 17.10 -12.10 26.89
C PRO A 417 17.30 -11.52 28.29
N GLN A 418 18.14 -12.16 29.09
CA GLN A 418 18.54 -11.60 30.38
C GLN A 418 19.51 -10.44 30.18
N ALA A 419 19.38 -9.40 31.01
CA ALA A 419 20.35 -8.32 31.05
C ALA A 419 21.71 -8.86 31.53
N ALA A 420 22.74 -8.64 30.73
CA ALA A 420 24.12 -8.90 31.12
C ALA A 420 24.70 -7.72 31.95
N GLU A 421 24.05 -6.56 31.86
CA GLU A 421 24.34 -5.37 32.65
C GLU A 421 23.04 -4.68 33.04
N ARG A 422 22.82 -4.47 34.34
CA ARG A 422 21.66 -3.72 34.84
C ARG A 422 21.99 -2.23 34.81
N ILE A 423 21.15 -1.45 34.15
CA ILE A 423 21.30 0.00 34.01
C ILE A 423 20.54 0.71 35.12
N ASP A 424 19.26 0.38 35.28
CA ASP A 424 18.41 0.97 36.31
C ASP A 424 17.21 0.05 36.56
N GLY A 425 16.87 -0.16 37.82
CA GLY A 425 15.63 -0.85 38.18
C GLY A 425 14.80 -0.07 39.18
N PHE A 426 15.03 1.24 39.27
CA PHE A 426 14.19 2.22 39.97
C PHE A 426 13.98 1.97 41.48
N GLU A 427 14.78 1.08 42.08
CA GLU A 427 14.83 0.85 43.53
C GLU A 427 15.65 1.96 44.23
N GLY A 428 15.04 3.13 44.40
CA GLY A 428 15.65 4.28 45.07
C GLY A 428 16.03 5.42 44.10
N ALA A 429 17.26 5.94 44.21
CA ALA A 429 17.70 7.04 43.36
C ALA A 429 17.90 6.56 41.91
N SER A 430 17.11 7.12 40.99
CA SER A 430 17.16 6.79 39.56
C SER A 430 18.20 7.61 38.80
N SER A 431 18.84 6.97 37.83
CA SER A 431 19.73 7.60 36.84
C SER A 431 18.97 8.25 35.68
N PHE A 432 17.66 7.97 35.57
CA PHE A 432 16.73 8.63 34.66
C PHE A 432 16.02 9.80 35.35
N ALA A 433 15.83 10.89 34.62
CA ALA A 433 15.06 12.06 35.03
C ALA A 433 13.99 12.41 33.99
N ALA A 434 12.93 13.09 34.46
CA ALA A 434 11.88 13.62 33.60
C ALA A 434 12.35 14.87 32.84
N GLU A 435 12.26 14.84 31.52
CA GLU A 435 12.44 16.01 30.65
C GLU A 435 11.23 16.12 29.72
N PHE A 436 10.75 17.33 29.46
CA PHE A 436 9.61 17.57 28.56
C PHE A 436 9.61 19.01 28.06
N ASP A 437 9.00 19.24 26.90
CA ASP A 437 8.87 20.57 26.36
C ASP A 437 7.86 21.42 27.16
N PRO A 438 7.95 22.76 27.15
CA PRO A 438 7.10 23.62 27.98
C PRO A 438 5.59 23.56 27.68
N SER A 439 5.15 22.99 26.56
CA SER A 439 3.72 22.80 26.24
C SER A 439 3.18 21.43 26.69
N SER A 440 4.08 20.49 26.95
CA SER A 440 3.78 19.20 27.56
C SER A 440 3.89 19.26 29.08
N ALA A 441 3.42 18.22 29.76
CA ALA A 441 3.54 18.08 31.20
C ALA A 441 3.87 16.63 31.58
N MET A 442 4.75 16.48 32.56
CA MET A 442 5.07 15.19 33.17
C MET A 442 5.43 15.37 34.65
N GLU A 443 5.15 14.38 35.48
CA GLU A 443 5.66 14.34 36.85
C GLU A 443 7.19 14.30 36.86
N ARG A 444 7.82 15.12 37.72
CA ARG A 444 9.29 15.18 37.83
C ARG A 444 9.89 14.07 38.66
N ASP A 445 9.14 13.60 39.65
CA ASP A 445 9.48 12.40 40.38
C ASP A 445 9.07 11.19 39.54
N VAL A 446 10.06 10.47 39.04
CA VAL A 446 9.86 9.39 38.07
C VAL A 446 9.79 8.03 38.75
N VAL A 447 10.13 7.91 40.03
CA VAL A 447 10.15 6.61 40.73
C VAL A 447 8.82 6.43 41.46
N ALA A 448 8.09 5.38 41.12
CA ALA A 448 6.84 5.01 41.77
C ALA A 448 7.02 3.70 42.57
N PRO A 449 7.13 3.78 43.91
CA PRO A 449 7.22 2.59 44.76
C PRO A 449 5.99 1.67 44.61
N GLY A 450 6.21 0.35 44.55
CA GLY A 450 5.13 -0.63 44.45
C GLY A 450 4.45 -0.74 43.08
N ALA A 451 4.92 -0.01 42.07
CA ALA A 451 4.30 0.03 40.75
C ALA A 451 4.84 -1.01 39.76
N GLY A 452 5.95 -1.66 40.10
CA GLY A 452 6.65 -2.67 39.30
C GLY A 452 5.91 -4.01 39.23
N PRO A 453 6.38 -4.95 38.38
CA PRO A 453 5.70 -6.21 38.10
C PRO A 453 5.54 -7.11 39.34
N ASP A 454 6.52 -7.09 40.24
CA ASP A 454 6.55 -7.93 41.45
C ASP A 454 6.27 -7.13 42.74
N GLY A 455 5.70 -5.93 42.61
CA GLY A 455 5.56 -4.97 43.71
C GLY A 455 6.84 -4.20 44.02
N SER A 456 7.85 -4.29 43.15
CA SER A 456 9.04 -3.42 43.10
C SER A 456 8.67 -1.96 42.82
N ALA A 457 9.63 -1.06 42.97
CA ALA A 457 9.52 0.26 42.37
C ALA A 457 9.65 0.17 40.84
N ALA A 458 9.08 1.14 40.12
CA ALA A 458 9.23 1.27 38.68
C ALA A 458 9.25 2.74 38.28
N ALA A 459 9.81 3.04 37.11
CA ALA A 459 9.64 4.35 36.52
C ALA A 459 8.17 4.59 36.16
N ARG A 460 7.66 5.79 36.41
CA ARG A 460 6.31 6.23 36.02
C ARG A 460 6.39 7.51 35.20
N LEU A 461 5.98 7.43 33.94
CA LEU A 461 5.75 8.58 33.09
C LEU A 461 4.26 8.93 33.09
N SER A 462 3.81 9.74 34.05
CA SER A 462 2.49 10.36 34.00
C SER A 462 2.54 11.58 33.08
N PHE A 463 2.09 11.45 31.84
CA PHE A 463 2.32 12.45 30.80
C PHE A 463 1.03 13.10 30.26
N ARG A 464 1.16 14.34 29.79
CA ARG A 464 0.24 15.00 28.86
C ARG A 464 1.05 15.65 27.75
N LEU A 465 0.92 15.13 26.54
CA LEU A 465 1.60 15.67 25.36
C LEU A 465 0.95 17.00 24.95
N GLY A 466 1.77 18.01 24.69
CA GLY A 466 1.34 19.31 24.23
C GLY A 466 0.69 19.29 22.84
N ARG A 467 0.34 20.48 22.34
CA ARG A 467 -0.09 20.69 20.95
C ARG A 467 0.96 21.55 20.24
N PRO A 468 1.44 21.13 19.06
CA PRO A 468 2.34 21.96 18.25
C PRO A 468 1.70 23.30 17.92
N GLY A 469 2.52 24.35 17.85
CA GLY A 469 2.05 25.69 17.53
C GLY A 469 3.14 26.57 16.92
N PRO A 470 2.80 27.81 16.52
CA PRO A 470 3.76 28.76 15.96
C PRO A 470 4.98 28.95 16.89
N GLY A 471 6.19 28.71 16.37
CA GLY A 471 7.44 28.78 17.15
C GLY A 471 7.72 27.57 18.05
N ARG A 472 6.82 26.59 18.13
CA ARG A 472 6.99 25.34 18.89
C ARG A 472 6.47 24.14 18.08
N PRO A 473 7.20 23.73 17.04
CA PRO A 473 6.76 22.66 16.15
C PRO A 473 6.95 21.25 16.72
N PHE A 474 7.66 21.09 17.84
CA PHE A 474 7.97 19.79 18.45
C PHE A 474 7.48 19.75 19.89
N VAL A 475 6.69 18.73 20.22
CA VAL A 475 6.17 18.46 21.57
C VAL A 475 6.60 17.07 22.01
N TRP A 476 7.04 16.93 23.26
CA TRP A 476 7.58 15.68 23.78
C TRP A 476 7.59 15.60 25.32
N CYS A 477 7.53 14.35 25.82
CA CYS A 477 7.83 13.96 27.20
C CYS A 477 8.81 12.79 27.18
N ALA A 478 9.83 12.81 28.04
CA ALA A 478 10.87 11.79 28.06
C ALA A 478 11.36 11.43 29.46
N LEU A 479 11.79 10.17 29.61
CA LEU A 479 12.77 9.77 30.61
C LEU A 479 14.15 9.79 29.96
N VAL A 480 15.07 10.55 30.56
CA VAL A 480 16.42 10.75 30.03
C VAL A 480 17.43 10.31 31.08
N ASN A 481 18.32 9.40 30.69
CA ASN A 481 19.53 9.10 31.43
C ASN A 481 20.73 9.69 30.68
N ARG A 482 21.48 10.60 31.31
CA ARG A 482 22.64 11.30 30.72
C ARG A 482 23.99 10.74 31.17
N GLN A 483 24.01 9.60 31.86
CA GLN A 483 25.26 8.96 32.28
C GLN A 483 25.95 8.34 31.07
N PRO A 484 27.18 8.77 30.73
CA PRO A 484 27.97 8.16 29.67
C PRO A 484 28.28 6.70 30.00
N ARG A 485 28.32 5.85 28.98
CA ARG A 485 28.54 4.40 29.13
C ARG A 485 29.18 3.79 27.90
N ASN A 486 29.85 2.66 28.10
CA ASN A 486 30.38 1.82 27.03
C ASN A 486 29.53 0.54 26.96
N LEU A 487 28.74 0.41 25.89
CA LEU A 487 27.91 -0.75 25.57
C LEU A 487 28.54 -1.62 24.46
N ALA A 488 29.84 -1.46 24.18
CA ALA A 488 30.53 -2.31 23.22
C ALA A 488 30.44 -3.79 23.64
N GLY A 489 30.14 -4.66 22.66
CA GLY A 489 29.92 -6.09 22.90
C GLY A 489 28.50 -6.46 23.37
N ARG A 490 27.63 -5.48 23.62
CA ARG A 490 26.19 -5.70 23.85
C ARG A 490 25.42 -5.73 22.53
N GLN A 491 24.28 -6.42 22.52
CA GLN A 491 23.41 -6.59 21.37
C GLN A 491 22.19 -5.66 21.39
N GLY A 492 21.77 -5.20 22.56
CA GLY A 492 20.61 -4.32 22.68
C GLY A 492 20.25 -3.92 24.11
N LEU A 493 19.11 -3.25 24.24
CA LEU A 493 18.48 -2.93 25.52
C LEU A 493 17.36 -3.91 25.83
N VAL A 494 17.22 -4.29 27.09
CA VAL A 494 16.09 -5.06 27.60
C VAL A 494 15.44 -4.30 28.75
N PHE A 495 14.11 -4.31 28.81
CA PHE A 495 13.34 -3.68 29.88
C PHE A 495 11.93 -4.26 29.94
N SER A 496 11.28 -4.09 31.09
CA SER A 496 9.85 -4.34 31.26
C SER A 496 9.07 -3.05 31.03
N ILE A 497 7.93 -3.14 30.35
CA ILE A 497 7.06 -1.99 30.09
C ILE A 497 5.57 -2.36 30.21
N ARG A 498 4.76 -1.42 30.70
CA ARG A 498 3.30 -1.44 30.61
C ARG A 498 2.73 -0.03 30.54
N ALA A 499 1.45 0.10 30.24
CA ALA A 499 0.75 1.39 30.25
C ALA A 499 -0.75 1.24 30.56
N ASP A 500 -1.45 2.35 30.81
CA ASP A 500 -2.90 2.37 31.02
C ASP A 500 -3.69 2.04 29.74
N ARG A 501 -3.08 2.29 28.58
CA ARG A 501 -3.55 1.91 27.24
C ARG A 501 -2.37 1.68 26.30
N GLU A 502 -2.67 1.34 25.05
CA GLU A 502 -1.64 1.15 24.03
C GLU A 502 -1.15 2.50 23.51
N TYR A 503 0.17 2.68 23.61
CA TYR A 503 0.94 3.78 23.06
C TYR A 503 2.11 3.21 22.27
N ARG A 504 2.72 4.05 21.44
CA ARG A 504 4.10 3.84 21.02
C ARG A 504 5.00 4.79 21.78
N ILE A 505 6.21 4.33 22.09
CA ILE A 505 7.28 5.13 22.68
C ILE A 505 8.56 4.87 21.89
N TRP A 506 9.34 5.92 21.68
CA TRP A 506 10.66 5.79 21.07
C TRP A 506 11.68 5.43 22.14
N VAL A 507 12.41 4.36 21.91
CA VAL A 507 13.61 4.01 22.67
C VAL A 507 14.78 4.52 21.88
N GLN A 508 15.55 5.45 22.46
CA GLN A 508 16.70 6.06 21.83
C GLN A 508 17.99 5.73 22.56
N VAL A 509 19.01 5.39 21.80
CA VAL A 509 20.41 5.37 22.22
C VAL A 509 21.07 6.55 21.53
N ARG A 510 21.70 7.42 22.30
CA ARG A 510 22.36 8.60 21.76
C ARG A 510 23.85 8.55 22.04
N ASP A 511 24.65 8.64 21.01
CA ASP A 511 26.10 8.60 21.02
C ASP A 511 26.71 9.95 20.64
N ALA A 512 28.01 10.08 20.88
CA ALA A 512 28.74 11.28 20.47
C ALA A 512 29.01 11.22 18.96
N ASN A 513 28.53 12.23 18.24
CA ASN A 513 28.87 12.44 16.83
C ASN A 513 29.25 13.92 16.63
N PRO A 514 30.55 14.25 16.50
CA PRO A 514 31.01 15.63 16.28
C PRO A 514 30.45 16.31 15.02
N ALA A 515 29.96 15.54 14.04
CA ALA A 515 29.34 16.07 12.83
C ALA A 515 27.84 16.38 13.00
N SER A 516 27.23 16.01 14.14
CA SER A 516 25.84 16.30 14.45
C SER A 516 25.62 17.77 14.79
N ALA A 517 24.56 18.36 14.24
CA ALA A 517 24.12 19.71 14.58
C ALA A 517 23.48 19.80 15.97
N ASP A 518 23.09 18.66 16.55
CA ASP A 518 22.45 18.57 17.86
C ASP A 518 23.51 18.43 18.96
N GLU A 519 24.30 19.48 19.16
CA GLU A 519 25.34 19.55 20.21
C GLU A 519 26.40 18.43 20.13
N GLY A 520 26.65 17.91 18.93
CA GLY A 520 27.58 16.79 18.75
C GLY A 520 27.05 15.45 19.25
N ILE A 521 25.73 15.28 19.34
CA ILE A 521 25.06 14.03 19.72
C ILE A 521 24.20 13.53 18.57
N GLU A 522 24.27 12.25 18.27
CA GLU A 522 23.39 11.59 17.33
C GLU A 522 22.34 10.73 18.05
N SER A 523 21.13 10.66 17.50
CA SER A 523 20.01 9.89 18.08
C SER A 523 19.63 8.70 17.22
N TRP A 524 19.83 7.51 17.76
CA TRP A 524 19.44 6.24 17.18
C TRP A 524 18.19 5.74 17.86
N PHE A 525 17.14 5.40 17.13
CA PHE A 525 15.86 5.06 17.74
C PHE A 525 15.16 3.87 17.09
N ALA A 526 14.36 3.19 17.91
CA ALA A 526 13.33 2.25 17.47
C ALA A 526 12.06 2.51 18.29
N SER A 527 10.92 2.12 17.74
CA SER A 527 9.65 2.19 18.45
C SER A 527 9.38 0.88 19.18
N VAL A 528 8.77 0.98 20.35
CA VAL A 528 8.10 -0.14 21.02
C VAL A 528 6.66 0.23 21.32
N ARG A 529 5.77 -0.76 21.29
CA ARG A 529 4.36 -0.60 21.64
C ARG A 529 4.13 -1.07 23.06
N THR A 530 3.39 -0.29 23.84
CA THR A 530 3.00 -0.66 25.21
C THR A 530 1.77 -1.55 25.21
N SER A 531 1.53 -2.26 26.32
CA SER A 531 0.28 -2.98 26.57
C SER A 531 -0.23 -2.71 27.99
N LYS A 532 -1.48 -3.11 28.27
CA LYS A 532 -2.06 -3.04 29.63
C LYS A 532 -1.40 -4.00 30.62
N ARG A 533 -0.68 -5.00 30.13
CA ARG A 533 0.07 -5.97 30.94
C ARG A 533 1.56 -5.65 30.88
N TRP A 534 2.28 -6.02 31.94
CA TRP A 534 3.73 -6.00 31.90
C TRP A 534 4.25 -6.94 30.80
N GLN A 535 5.12 -6.41 29.96
CA GLN A 535 5.82 -7.15 28.92
C GLN A 535 7.31 -6.84 29.03
N ARG A 536 8.13 -7.89 28.99
CA ARG A 536 9.57 -7.73 28.86
C ARG A 536 9.93 -7.68 27.38
N LEU A 537 10.55 -6.58 26.95
CA LEU A 537 10.89 -6.32 25.56
C LEU A 537 12.39 -6.21 25.39
N ALA A 538 12.86 -6.62 24.21
CA ALA A 538 14.22 -6.45 23.76
C ALA A 538 14.25 -5.49 22.57
N VAL A 539 15.14 -4.52 22.59
CA VAL A 539 15.40 -3.59 21.48
C VAL A 539 16.83 -3.81 21.01
N PRO A 540 17.05 -4.63 19.97
CA PRO A 540 18.37 -4.84 19.40
C PRO A 540 18.93 -3.54 18.83
N PHE A 541 20.22 -3.28 19.02
CA PHE A 541 20.87 -2.11 18.43
C PHE A 541 20.85 -2.13 16.91
N ALA A 542 20.87 -3.31 16.29
CA ALA A 542 20.71 -3.47 14.84
C ALA A 542 19.35 -3.00 14.30
N ARG A 543 18.35 -2.79 15.17
CA ARG A 543 17.03 -2.25 14.80
C ARG A 543 16.99 -0.72 14.88
N LEU A 544 17.92 -0.11 15.61
CA LEU A 544 17.95 1.33 15.76
C LEU A 544 18.37 1.98 14.45
N ARG A 545 17.73 3.10 14.15
CA ARG A 545 18.04 3.92 12.98
C ARG A 545 18.16 5.38 13.36
N SER A 546 18.92 6.11 12.57
CA SER A 546 19.03 7.57 12.67
C SER A 546 18.33 8.21 11.48
N ILE A 547 17.69 9.35 11.71
CA ILE A 547 17.15 10.22 10.65
C ILE A 547 18.11 11.34 10.29
N ASN A 548 19.27 11.40 10.95
CA ASN A 548 20.29 12.38 10.65
C ASN A 548 20.95 12.04 9.30
N ARG A 549 20.66 12.83 8.26
CA ARG A 549 21.25 12.64 6.92
C ARG A 549 22.77 12.88 6.86
N ARG A 550 23.35 13.44 7.92
CA ARG A 550 24.80 13.66 8.06
C ARG A 550 25.46 12.63 9.00
N SER A 551 24.71 11.63 9.43
CA SER A 551 25.22 10.46 10.16
C SER A 551 26.34 9.79 9.37
N ASP A 552 27.29 9.18 10.07
CA ASP A 552 28.23 8.23 9.49
C ASP A 552 27.58 6.84 9.26
N GLY A 553 26.32 6.68 9.65
CA GLY A 553 25.54 5.46 9.50
C GLY A 553 25.85 4.41 10.56
N ARG A 554 26.58 4.75 11.64
CA ARG A 554 26.97 3.80 12.68
C ARG A 554 26.68 4.29 14.09
N LEU A 555 26.04 3.44 14.90
CA LEU A 555 25.91 3.66 16.33
C LEU A 555 27.22 3.27 17.04
N ASP A 556 27.90 4.25 17.64
CA ASP A 556 29.13 4.09 18.39
C ASP A 556 28.84 3.70 19.85
N LEU A 557 28.74 2.39 20.09
CA LEU A 557 28.36 1.82 21.38
C LEU A 557 29.34 2.11 22.52
N ASP A 558 30.61 2.40 22.23
CA ASP A 558 31.62 2.78 23.22
C ASP A 558 31.52 4.26 23.64
N GLN A 559 30.71 5.06 22.94
CA GLN A 559 30.54 6.49 23.15
C GLN A 559 29.09 6.89 23.46
N VAL A 560 28.29 5.97 24.01
CA VAL A 560 26.90 6.24 24.39
C VAL A 560 26.86 7.31 25.48
N ARG A 561 26.13 8.40 25.21
CA ARG A 561 25.96 9.55 26.10
C ARG A 561 24.61 9.56 26.78
N GLN A 562 23.56 9.10 26.10
CA GLN A 562 22.21 9.14 26.65
C GLN A 562 21.41 7.90 26.27
N LEU A 563 20.55 7.48 27.20
CA LEU A 563 19.45 6.57 26.93
C LEU A 563 18.14 7.32 27.17
N VAL A 564 17.22 7.24 26.22
CA VAL A 564 16.00 8.03 26.24
C VAL A 564 14.79 7.18 25.91
N PHE A 565 13.76 7.27 26.75
CA PHE A 565 12.41 6.80 26.43
C PHE A 565 11.56 8.04 26.18
N VAL A 566 11.15 8.30 24.94
CA VAL A 566 10.46 9.54 24.56
C VAL A 566 9.14 9.30 23.85
N LEU A 567 8.13 10.02 24.31
CA LEU A 567 6.85 10.22 23.66
C LEU A 567 6.89 11.57 22.96
N ASP A 568 6.71 11.59 21.65
CA ASP A 568 6.59 12.81 20.87
C ASP A 568 5.37 12.75 19.94
N GLN A 569 5.18 13.80 19.15
CA GLN A 569 4.10 13.88 18.16
C GLN A 569 4.16 12.82 17.05
N GLY A 570 5.31 12.16 16.88
CA GLY A 570 5.51 11.04 15.96
C GLY A 570 5.17 9.68 16.60
N ALA A 571 5.12 9.59 17.93
CA ALA A 571 4.76 8.38 18.65
C ALA A 571 3.26 8.31 19.00
N VAL A 572 2.67 9.44 19.40
CA VAL A 572 1.26 9.55 19.81
C VAL A 572 0.66 10.88 19.36
N LYS A 573 -0.68 10.93 19.26
CA LYS A 573 -1.38 12.16 18.87
C LYS A 573 -1.18 13.30 19.88
N PRO A 574 -0.99 14.55 19.43
CA PRO A 574 -0.96 15.72 20.30
C PRO A 574 -2.18 15.82 21.23
N GLY A 575 -1.97 16.27 22.47
CA GLY A 575 -3.03 16.32 23.50
C GLY A 575 -3.31 14.99 24.21
N THR A 576 -2.67 13.88 23.80
CA THR A 576 -2.79 12.60 24.51
C THR A 576 -2.24 12.72 25.94
N GLN A 577 -2.96 12.14 26.90
CA GLN A 577 -2.53 12.01 28.28
C GLN A 577 -2.60 10.55 28.74
N GLY A 578 -1.72 10.14 29.64
CA GLY A 578 -1.54 8.73 29.95
C GLY A 578 -0.53 8.43 31.05
N THR A 579 -0.33 7.15 31.30
CA THR A 579 0.72 6.67 32.19
C THR A 579 1.42 5.45 31.60
N ILE A 580 2.74 5.54 31.50
CA ILE A 580 3.61 4.43 31.13
C ILE A 580 4.48 4.07 32.33
N TRP A 581 4.65 2.77 32.59
CA TRP A 581 5.59 2.27 33.56
C TRP A 581 6.69 1.49 32.89
N ILE A 582 7.93 1.72 33.31
CA ILE A 582 9.13 1.04 32.81
C ILE A 582 9.91 0.52 34.01
N ASP A 583 10.40 -0.71 33.92
CA ASP A 583 11.22 -1.33 34.97
C ASP A 583 12.33 -2.20 34.37
N ASP A 584 13.32 -2.55 35.19
CA ASP A 584 14.44 -3.45 34.88
C ASP A 584 15.16 -3.12 33.56
N VAL A 585 15.57 -1.86 33.40
CA VAL A 585 16.34 -1.43 32.23
C VAL A 585 17.74 -2.01 32.31
N GLY A 586 18.15 -2.72 31.28
CA GLY A 586 19.48 -3.32 31.16
C GLY A 586 19.95 -3.40 29.71
N ALA A 587 21.22 -3.80 29.54
CA ALA A 587 21.81 -4.15 28.26
C ALA A 587 22.13 -5.65 28.25
N TYR A 588 21.93 -6.31 27.10
CA TYR A 588 22.16 -7.75 26.93
C TYR A 588 23.21 -8.04 25.87
#